data_AF-K9CN05-F1
#
_entry.id   AF-K9CN05-F1
#
_cell.length_a   1.000
_cell.length_b   1.000
_cell.length_c   1.000
_cell.angle_alpha   90.00
_cell.angle_beta   90.00
_cell.angle_gamma   90.00
#
_symmetry.space_group_name_H-M   'P 1'
#
loop_
_entity.id
_entity.type
_entity.pdbx_description
1 polymer ?
#
loop_
_entity_poly.entity_id
_entity_poly.type
_entity_poly.pdbx_seq_one_letter_code
_entity_poly.pdbx_strand_id
1 'polypeptide(L)'
;MMSRRKWLAGILVAACAAASCAPAVSAESLWKNPSGYSTRSAFADHRAMNVGDIVTIIISETTTTSATRSSANEKSGSVSIGAGVGIFDFLKAASASGSDKFNAKGSASATNRTIGNVTVTISEITPAGNFILEGTQSIWQNRNEHKITFRGMCRPEDISASNTVLSTRVADATVRFDGKGPLNAKQRQGILTQIFNILF
;
A
#
# COMPACT_ATOMS: atom_id res chain seq x y z
N MET A 1 46.17 55.81 -54.14
CA MET A 1 45.72 54.63 -54.91
C MET A 1 46.30 53.37 -54.28
N MET A 2 45.49 52.56 -53.58
CA MET A 2 45.95 51.30 -52.99
C MET A 2 46.32 50.30 -54.09
N SER A 3 47.48 49.66 -53.97
CA SER A 3 47.93 48.66 -54.94
C SER A 3 47.02 47.43 -54.89
N ARG A 4 46.67 46.88 -56.07
CA ARG A 4 45.73 45.75 -56.23
C ARG A 4 46.03 44.57 -55.30
N ARG A 5 47.29 44.36 -54.93
CA ARG A 5 47.73 43.32 -53.98
C ARG A 5 47.22 43.53 -52.54
N LYS A 6 47.19 44.77 -52.06
CA LYS A 6 46.68 45.09 -50.70
C LYS A 6 45.17 44.96 -50.62
N TRP A 7 44.47 45.24 -51.73
CA TRP A 7 43.02 45.05 -51.83
C TRP A 7 42.64 43.57 -51.87
N LEU A 8 43.37 42.76 -52.64
CA LEU A 8 43.17 41.30 -52.67
C LEU A 8 43.47 40.63 -51.32
N ALA A 9 44.52 41.06 -50.62
CA ALA A 9 44.83 40.55 -49.28
C ALA A 9 43.73 40.89 -48.25
N GLY A 10 43.16 42.10 -48.32
CA GLY A 10 42.05 42.50 -47.45
C GLY A 10 40.79 41.67 -47.67
N ILE A 11 40.45 41.35 -48.93
CA ILE A 11 39.31 40.48 -49.26
C ILE A 11 39.54 39.06 -48.74
N LEU A 12 40.75 38.53 -48.88
CA LEU A 12 41.06 37.16 -48.47
C LEU A 12 41.03 37.01 -46.94
N VAL A 13 41.49 38.02 -46.19
CA VAL A 13 41.39 38.06 -44.72
C VAL A 13 39.93 38.20 -44.27
N ALA A 14 39.13 39.05 -44.94
CA ALA A 14 37.71 39.20 -44.63
C ALA A 14 36.92 37.91 -44.91
N ALA A 15 37.24 37.20 -46.00
CA ALA A 15 36.62 35.92 -46.33
C ALA A 15 36.96 34.81 -45.32
N CYS A 16 38.22 34.72 -44.86
CA CYS A 16 38.61 33.79 -43.81
C CYS A 16 37.96 34.10 -42.46
N ALA A 17 37.84 35.40 -42.09
CA ALA A 17 37.19 35.80 -40.84
C ALA A 17 35.68 35.51 -40.85
N ALA A 18 35.02 35.62 -42.00
CA ALA A 18 33.62 35.28 -42.16
C ALA A 18 33.38 33.75 -42.07
N ALA A 19 34.31 32.93 -42.56
CA ALA A 19 34.21 31.48 -42.49
C ALA A 19 34.35 30.92 -41.06
N SER A 20 35.10 31.60 -40.18
CA SER A 20 35.27 31.21 -38.77
C SER A 20 34.08 31.51 -37.87
N CYS A 21 33.08 32.27 -38.34
CA CYS A 21 31.88 32.65 -37.58
C CYS A 21 30.61 31.90 -38.03
N ALA A 22 30.73 30.85 -38.86
CA ALA A 22 29.58 30.02 -39.18
C ALA A 22 29.14 29.26 -37.91
N PRO A 23 27.86 29.31 -37.50
CA PRO A 23 27.37 28.51 -36.39
C PRO A 23 27.59 27.04 -36.74
N ALA A 24 28.21 26.29 -35.83
CA ALA A 24 28.35 24.85 -35.94
C ALA A 24 26.95 24.21 -35.80
N VAL A 25 26.25 24.06 -36.92
CA VAL A 25 24.96 23.36 -36.96
C VAL A 25 25.26 21.87 -36.80
N SER A 26 25.06 21.35 -35.60
CA SER A 26 25.12 19.91 -35.35
C SER A 26 23.77 19.31 -35.70
N ALA A 27 23.76 18.22 -36.48
CA ALA A 27 22.55 17.47 -36.76
C ALA A 27 22.13 16.72 -35.49
N GLU A 28 21.12 17.23 -34.80
CA GLU A 28 20.54 16.55 -33.63
C GLU A 28 19.59 15.44 -34.09
N SER A 29 19.52 14.34 -33.34
CA SER A 29 18.61 13.25 -33.66
C SER A 29 17.17 13.65 -33.33
N LEU A 30 16.26 13.55 -34.31
CA LEU A 30 14.81 13.72 -34.09
C LEU A 30 14.22 12.70 -33.11
N TRP A 31 14.96 11.62 -32.83
CA TRP A 31 14.62 10.59 -31.86
C TRP A 31 15.18 10.86 -30.45
N LYS A 32 15.97 11.92 -30.29
CA LYS A 32 16.45 12.39 -28.99
C LYS A 32 15.71 13.67 -28.64
N ASN A 33 14.79 13.58 -27.69
CA ASN A 33 14.15 14.76 -27.15
C ASN A 33 15.17 15.54 -26.27
N PRO A 34 15.40 16.85 -26.51
CA PRO A 34 16.30 17.66 -25.69
C PRO A 34 15.90 17.72 -24.20
N SER A 35 14.65 17.39 -23.89
CA SER A 35 14.11 17.32 -22.52
C SER A 35 14.40 16.00 -21.78
N GLY A 36 15.09 15.03 -22.41
CA GLY A 36 15.48 13.77 -21.80
C GLY A 36 14.41 12.67 -21.82
N TYR A 37 13.20 12.94 -22.30
CA TYR A 37 12.15 11.93 -22.44
C TYR A 37 12.30 11.14 -23.75
N SER A 38 12.20 9.81 -23.67
CA SER A 38 12.23 8.92 -24.85
C SER A 38 11.09 9.25 -25.80
N THR A 39 11.39 9.57 -27.07
CA THR A 39 10.36 9.76 -28.10
C THR A 39 9.69 8.41 -28.36
N ARG A 40 8.46 8.22 -27.87
CA ARG A 40 7.70 6.99 -28.11
C ARG A 40 7.27 6.93 -29.57
N SER A 41 7.47 5.78 -30.21
CA SER A 41 6.98 5.51 -31.56
C SER A 41 5.45 5.65 -31.62
N ALA A 42 4.92 6.13 -32.74
CA ALA A 42 3.47 6.18 -32.99
C ALA A 42 2.80 4.80 -32.96
N PHE A 43 3.60 3.73 -33.07
CA PHE A 43 3.14 2.34 -33.01
C PHE A 43 3.49 1.64 -31.69
N ALA A 44 4.11 2.34 -30.73
CA ALA A 44 4.41 1.76 -29.43
C ALA A 44 3.15 1.72 -28.56
N ASP A 45 2.97 0.62 -27.83
CA ASP A 45 1.91 0.51 -26.83
C ASP A 45 2.08 1.62 -25.77
N HIS A 46 0.99 2.30 -25.39
CA HIS A 46 0.98 3.47 -24.50
C HIS A 46 0.99 3.09 -23.01
N ARG A 47 1.81 2.10 -22.64
CA ARG A 47 2.00 1.63 -21.27
C ARG A 47 3.03 2.41 -20.48
N ALA A 48 2.86 2.52 -19.17
CA ALA A 48 3.87 3.00 -18.24
C ALA A 48 5.08 2.05 -18.29
N MET A 49 6.26 2.60 -18.61
CA MET A 49 7.50 1.82 -18.74
C MET A 49 8.72 2.53 -18.16
N ASN A 50 8.63 3.83 -17.90
CA ASN A 50 9.74 4.62 -17.38
C ASN A 50 9.49 5.02 -15.93
N VAL A 51 10.58 5.26 -15.20
CA VAL A 51 10.52 5.88 -13.87
C VAL A 51 9.79 7.22 -13.98
N GLY A 52 8.81 7.44 -13.10
CA GLY A 52 7.92 8.60 -13.09
C GLY A 52 6.62 8.41 -13.87
N ASP A 53 6.46 7.34 -14.68
CA ASP A 53 5.18 7.05 -15.32
C ASP A 53 4.12 6.69 -14.27
N ILE A 54 2.87 7.11 -14.52
CA ILE A 54 1.73 6.87 -13.63
C ILE A 54 1.07 5.52 -13.91
N VAL A 55 0.68 4.84 -12.85
CA VAL A 55 -0.03 3.56 -12.89
C VAL A 55 -1.17 3.61 -11.89
N THR A 56 -2.37 3.18 -12.28
CA THR A 56 -3.50 3.05 -11.37
C THR A 56 -3.61 1.62 -10.87
N ILE A 57 -3.49 1.44 -9.57
CA ILE A 57 -3.72 0.16 -8.91
C ILE A 57 -5.20 0.02 -8.58
N ILE A 58 -5.79 -1.10 -9.00
CA ILE A 58 -7.13 -1.51 -8.62
C ILE A 58 -7.00 -2.45 -7.42
N ILE A 59 -7.37 -1.97 -6.24
CA ILE A 59 -7.33 -2.70 -4.98
C ILE A 59 -8.65 -3.45 -4.81
N SER A 60 -8.57 -4.77 -4.76
CA SER A 60 -9.71 -5.65 -4.44
C SER A 60 -9.26 -6.72 -3.47
N GLU A 61 -9.20 -6.37 -2.18
CA GLU A 61 -8.76 -7.27 -1.12
C GLU A 61 -9.97 -7.81 -0.35
N THR A 62 -10.00 -9.11 -0.08
CA THR A 62 -11.00 -9.74 0.78
C THR A 62 -10.29 -10.59 1.80
N THR A 63 -10.32 -10.16 3.06
CA THR A 63 -9.72 -10.92 4.18
C THR A 63 -10.84 -11.56 4.99
N THR A 64 -10.87 -12.89 5.01
CA THR A 64 -11.77 -13.67 5.86
C THR A 64 -10.98 -14.25 7.02
N THR A 65 -11.19 -13.74 8.23
CA THR A 65 -10.58 -14.25 9.46
C THR A 65 -11.61 -15.07 10.21
N SER A 66 -11.44 -16.39 10.24
CA SER A 66 -12.24 -17.31 11.06
C SER A 66 -11.46 -17.70 12.30
N ALA A 67 -11.94 -17.30 13.48
CA ALA A 67 -11.42 -17.75 14.77
C ALA A 67 -12.40 -18.74 15.40
N THR A 68 -12.02 -20.02 15.40
CA THR A 68 -12.71 -21.06 16.18
C THR A 68 -12.06 -21.16 17.55
N ARG A 69 -12.83 -20.84 18.60
CA ARG A 69 -12.40 -21.02 20.00
C ARG A 69 -13.20 -22.17 20.60
N SER A 70 -12.51 -23.27 20.91
CA SER A 70 -13.02 -24.36 21.74
C SER A 70 -12.33 -24.32 23.10
N SER A 71 -13.07 -24.00 24.16
CA SER A 71 -12.56 -24.07 25.54
C SER A 71 -13.33 -25.15 26.28
N ALA A 72 -12.63 -26.21 26.67
CA ALA A 72 -13.15 -27.25 27.57
C ALA A 72 -12.46 -27.08 28.92
N ASN A 73 -13.17 -26.49 29.89
CA ASN A 73 -12.69 -26.37 31.26
C ASN A 73 -13.41 -27.42 32.12
N GLU A 74 -12.69 -28.45 32.56
CA GLU A 74 -13.17 -29.39 33.58
C GLU A 74 -12.61 -28.96 34.93
N LYS A 75 -13.41 -28.26 35.75
CA LYS A 75 -13.05 -27.91 37.13
C LYS A 75 -13.67 -28.95 38.08
N SER A 76 -12.91 -29.96 38.48
CA SER A 76 -13.30 -30.88 39.56
C SER A 76 -12.75 -30.34 40.89
N GLY A 77 -13.64 -29.87 41.75
CA GLY A 77 -13.29 -29.40 43.10
C GLY A 77 -14.19 -30.04 44.14
N SER A 78 -13.65 -30.98 44.92
CA SER A 78 -14.32 -31.51 46.10
C SER A 78 -14.01 -30.62 47.30
N VAL A 79 -14.98 -29.84 47.76
CA VAL A 79 -14.88 -29.13 49.05
C VAL A 79 -15.50 -30.00 50.14
N SER A 80 -14.67 -30.64 50.95
CA SER A 80 -15.10 -31.32 52.17
C SER A 80 -15.13 -30.31 53.31
N ILE A 81 -16.31 -29.76 53.62
CA ILE A 81 -16.51 -28.93 54.81
C ILE A 81 -16.51 -29.86 56.03
N GLY A 82 -15.38 -29.89 56.75
CA GLY A 82 -15.28 -30.53 58.07
C GLY A 82 -16.13 -29.76 59.08
N ALA A 83 -16.96 -30.48 59.83
CA ALA A 83 -17.87 -29.91 60.81
C ALA A 83 -17.13 -29.16 61.94
N GLY A 84 -17.49 -27.91 62.22
CA GLY A 84 -16.97 -27.19 63.38
C GLY A 84 -17.41 -25.73 63.54
N VAL A 85 -18.49 -25.54 64.31
CA VAL A 85 -18.87 -24.41 65.20
C VAL A 85 -18.94 -22.95 64.67
N GLY A 86 -20.17 -22.40 64.67
CA GLY A 86 -20.46 -20.94 64.70
C GLY A 86 -21.40 -20.44 63.59
N ILE A 87 -22.42 -19.64 63.96
CA ILE A 87 -23.39 -18.77 63.20
C ILE A 87 -24.01 -19.24 61.87
N PHE A 88 -23.55 -20.35 61.28
CA PHE A 88 -23.92 -20.86 59.96
C PHE A 88 -24.56 -22.25 60.06
N ASP A 89 -25.22 -22.56 61.18
CA ASP A 89 -25.85 -23.86 61.42
C ASP A 89 -27.00 -24.15 60.44
N PHE A 90 -27.59 -23.11 59.83
CA PHE A 90 -28.62 -23.25 58.80
C PHE A 90 -28.09 -23.75 57.44
N LEU A 91 -26.77 -23.74 57.22
CA LEU A 91 -26.16 -24.21 55.97
C LEU A 91 -25.94 -25.72 55.93
N LYS A 92 -26.17 -26.44 57.04
CA LYS A 92 -25.96 -27.90 57.12
C LYS A 92 -26.89 -28.74 56.22
N ALA A 93 -27.96 -28.16 55.67
CA ALA A 93 -28.95 -28.90 54.90
C ALA A 93 -28.75 -28.88 53.38
N ALA A 94 -27.78 -28.14 52.84
CA ALA A 94 -27.63 -27.98 51.40
C ALA A 94 -26.37 -28.65 50.87
N SER A 95 -26.36 -29.99 50.84
CA SER A 95 -25.42 -30.73 49.99
C SER A 95 -25.88 -30.65 48.53
N ALA A 96 -25.46 -29.60 47.81
CA ALA A 96 -25.69 -29.47 46.38
C ALA A 96 -24.48 -30.06 45.62
N SER A 97 -24.61 -31.30 45.16
CA SER A 97 -23.67 -31.88 44.19
C SER A 97 -24.08 -31.43 42.79
N GLY A 98 -23.50 -30.33 42.31
CA GLY A 98 -23.64 -29.86 40.93
C GLY A 98 -22.37 -30.14 40.14
N SER A 99 -22.45 -30.97 39.11
CA SER A 99 -21.39 -31.11 38.11
C SER A 99 -21.76 -30.32 36.87
N ASP A 100 -21.31 -29.06 36.77
CA ASP A 100 -21.57 -28.22 35.61
C ASP A 100 -20.53 -28.49 34.51
N LYS A 101 -20.95 -29.18 33.45
CA LYS A 101 -20.16 -29.32 32.22
C LYS A 101 -20.50 -28.15 31.28
N PHE A 102 -19.66 -27.11 31.29
CA PHE A 102 -19.79 -25.99 30.37
C PHE A 102 -19.04 -26.26 29.06
N ASN A 103 -19.78 -26.40 27.96
CA ASN A 103 -19.21 -26.65 26.63
C ASN A 103 -19.51 -25.46 25.72
N ALA A 104 -18.60 -24.49 25.66
CA ALA A 104 -18.73 -23.31 24.81
C ALA A 104 -17.99 -23.50 23.48
N LYS A 105 -18.76 -23.73 22.41
CA LYS A 105 -18.27 -23.61 21.03
C LYS A 105 -18.59 -22.21 20.52
N GLY A 106 -17.55 -21.38 20.35
CA GLY A 106 -17.67 -20.07 19.71
C GLY A 106 -16.95 -20.04 18.37
N SER A 107 -17.70 -19.93 17.27
CA SER A 107 -17.15 -19.61 15.95
C SER A 107 -17.35 -18.13 15.67
N ALA A 108 -16.25 -17.37 15.55
CA ALA A 108 -16.30 -15.97 15.13
C ALA A 108 -15.68 -15.87 13.73
N SER A 109 -16.47 -15.47 12.74
CA SER A 109 -15.99 -15.19 11.38
C SER A 109 -16.10 -13.68 11.12
N ALA A 110 -14.97 -13.03 10.86
CA ALA A 110 -14.90 -11.63 10.44
C ALA A 110 -14.48 -11.57 8.97
N THR A 111 -15.31 -10.97 8.12
CA THR A 111 -14.98 -10.74 6.70
C THR A 111 -14.80 -9.24 6.49
N ASN A 112 -13.59 -8.83 6.11
CA ASN A 112 -13.27 -7.45 5.74
C ASN A 112 -13.06 -7.38 4.22
N ARG A 113 -13.83 -6.52 3.55
CA ARG A 113 -13.70 -6.26 2.11
C ARG A 113 -13.22 -4.83 1.88
N THR A 114 -12.13 -4.69 1.14
CA THR A 114 -11.54 -3.39 0.82
C THR A 114 -11.49 -3.26 -0.70
N ILE A 115 -12.29 -2.34 -1.25
CA ILE A 115 -12.31 -1.99 -2.67
C ILE A 115 -11.87 -0.54 -2.79
N GLY A 116 -10.90 -0.25 -3.66
CA GLY A 116 -10.46 1.10 -3.93
C GLY A 116 -9.53 1.17 -5.14
N ASN A 117 -9.29 2.37 -5.63
CA ASN A 117 -8.27 2.62 -6.65
C ASN A 117 -7.27 3.62 -6.09
N VAL A 118 -5.98 3.41 -6.38
CA VAL A 118 -4.91 4.35 -6.00
C VAL A 118 -4.00 4.57 -7.19
N THR A 119 -3.70 5.83 -7.50
CA THR A 119 -2.73 6.16 -8.54
C THR A 119 -1.35 6.31 -7.91
N VAL A 120 -0.39 5.60 -8.48
CA VAL A 120 1.01 5.54 -8.04
C VAL A 120 1.92 5.82 -9.22
N THR A 121 3.21 5.94 -8.95
CA THR A 121 4.24 6.11 -9.98
C THR A 121 5.26 4.98 -9.92
N ILE A 122 5.91 4.70 -11.04
CA ILE A 122 7.09 3.85 -11.06
C ILE A 122 8.24 4.62 -10.38
N SER A 123 8.67 4.18 -9.20
CA SER A 123 9.77 4.83 -8.47
C SER A 123 11.14 4.34 -8.94
N GLU A 124 11.24 3.06 -9.29
CA GLU A 124 12.47 2.42 -9.74
C GLU A 124 12.18 1.26 -10.68
N ILE A 125 13.12 0.98 -11.58
CA ILE A 125 13.15 -0.25 -12.37
C ILE A 125 14.30 -1.11 -11.82
N THR A 126 13.94 -2.28 -11.30
CA THR A 126 14.91 -3.24 -10.75
C THR A 126 15.86 -3.75 -11.85
N PRO A 127 17.04 -4.30 -11.50
CA PRO A 127 17.95 -4.89 -12.48
C PRO A 127 17.35 -6.03 -13.30
N ALA A 128 16.31 -6.69 -12.77
CA ALA A 128 15.55 -7.74 -13.45
C ALA A 128 14.50 -7.19 -14.44
N GLY A 129 14.28 -5.88 -14.48
CA GLY A 129 13.27 -5.23 -15.34
C GLY A 129 11.87 -5.11 -14.72
N ASN A 130 11.69 -5.51 -13.45
CA ASN A 130 10.42 -5.28 -12.72
C ASN A 130 10.33 -3.83 -12.24
N PHE A 131 9.11 -3.33 -12.11
CA PHE A 131 8.81 -1.98 -11.67
C PHE A 131 8.46 -1.96 -10.19
N ILE A 132 9.13 -1.09 -9.45
CA ILE A 132 8.71 -0.73 -8.09
C ILE A 132 7.66 0.37 -8.22
N LEU A 133 6.46 0.08 -7.74
CA LEU A 133 5.33 1.00 -7.74
C LEU A 133 5.18 1.58 -6.35
N GLU A 134 5.21 2.90 -6.25
CA GLU A 134 5.08 3.61 -4.99
C GLU A 134 4.25 4.88 -5.17
N GLY A 135 3.36 5.14 -4.22
CA GLY A 135 2.57 6.35 -4.22
C GLY A 135 1.75 6.52 -2.94
N THR A 136 1.37 7.76 -2.69
CA THR A 136 0.46 8.11 -1.60
C THR A 136 -0.62 9.03 -2.14
N GLN A 137 -1.87 8.67 -1.88
CA GLN A 137 -3.04 9.47 -2.21
C GLN A 137 -3.73 9.94 -0.92
N SER A 138 -3.81 11.26 -0.73
CA SER A 138 -4.54 11.87 0.38
C SER A 138 -5.86 12.45 -0.11
N ILE A 139 -6.96 12.07 0.54
CA ILE A 139 -8.32 12.53 0.29
C ILE A 139 -8.78 13.29 1.54
N TRP A 140 -9.13 14.56 1.37
CA TRP A 140 -9.65 15.39 2.45
C TRP A 140 -11.17 15.36 2.45
N GLN A 141 -11.78 14.95 3.56
CA GLN A 141 -13.23 14.94 3.74
C GLN A 141 -13.59 15.42 5.15
N ASN A 142 -14.48 16.42 5.25
CA ASN A 142 -15.03 16.89 6.52
C ASN A 142 -13.97 17.19 7.61
N ARG A 143 -12.86 17.85 7.23
CA ARG A 143 -11.70 18.17 8.09
C ARG A 143 -10.84 16.97 8.53
N ASN A 144 -11.12 15.78 8.02
CA ASN A 144 -10.27 14.61 8.19
C ASN A 144 -9.48 14.33 6.91
N GLU A 145 -8.21 13.94 7.08
CA GLU A 145 -7.38 13.42 5.99
C GLU A 145 -7.47 11.90 6.00
N HIS A 146 -7.84 11.32 4.84
CA HIS A 146 -7.77 9.90 4.55
C HIS A 146 -6.59 9.67 3.61
N LYS A 147 -5.58 8.93 4.07
CA LYS A 147 -4.36 8.67 3.32
C LYS A 147 -4.28 7.20 2.94
N ILE A 148 -4.05 6.96 1.66
CA ILE A 148 -3.82 5.63 1.08
C ILE A 148 -2.39 5.60 0.59
N THR A 149 -1.54 4.81 1.23
CA THR A 149 -0.16 4.58 0.77
C THR A 149 -0.07 3.19 0.18
N PHE A 150 0.50 3.11 -1.03
CA PHE A 150 0.70 1.86 -1.75
C PHE A 150 2.17 1.68 -2.09
N ARG A 151 2.66 0.47 -1.89
CA ARG A 151 3.98 0.04 -2.33
C ARG A 151 3.93 -1.41 -2.80
N GLY A 152 4.62 -1.72 -3.88
CA GLY A 152 4.78 -3.10 -4.33
C GLY A 152 5.65 -3.19 -5.58
N MET A 153 5.85 -4.41 -6.07
CA MET A 153 6.59 -4.67 -7.29
C MET A 153 5.70 -5.35 -8.32
N CYS A 154 5.68 -4.84 -9.56
CA CYS A 154 4.96 -5.47 -10.66
C CYS A 154 5.89 -5.70 -11.85
N ARG A 155 5.46 -6.55 -12.78
CA ARG A 155 6.15 -6.70 -14.05
C ARG A 155 5.56 -5.76 -15.10
N PRO A 156 6.30 -5.43 -16.16
CA PRO A 156 5.77 -4.60 -17.26
C PRO A 156 4.54 -5.24 -17.94
N GLU A 157 4.49 -6.57 -18.04
CA GLU A 157 3.38 -7.29 -18.68
C GLU A 157 2.06 -7.24 -17.88
N ASP A 158 2.14 -7.04 -16.56
CA ASP A 158 0.96 -6.95 -15.70
C ASP A 158 0.23 -5.60 -15.85
N ILE A 159 0.93 -4.59 -16.38
CA ILE A 159 0.35 -3.29 -16.70
C ILE A 159 -0.44 -3.40 -17.99
N SER A 160 -1.74 -3.13 -17.90
CA SER A 160 -2.63 -3.06 -19.06
C SER A 160 -2.34 -1.85 -19.95
N ALA A 161 -2.83 -1.87 -21.19
CA ALA A 161 -2.74 -0.73 -22.12
C ALA A 161 -3.36 0.57 -21.58
N SER A 162 -4.26 0.47 -20.58
CA SER A 162 -4.86 1.60 -19.89
C SER A 162 -4.09 2.06 -18.65
N ASN A 163 -2.85 1.60 -18.46
CA ASN A 163 -2.01 1.90 -17.29
C ASN A 163 -2.64 1.49 -15.95
N THR A 164 -3.35 0.37 -15.97
CA THR A 164 -3.96 -0.20 -14.76
C THR A 164 -3.38 -1.57 -14.42
N VAL A 165 -3.29 -1.87 -13.13
CA VAL A 165 -2.86 -3.18 -12.61
C VAL A 165 -3.73 -3.58 -11.41
N LEU A 166 -4.06 -4.86 -11.31
CA LEU A 166 -4.78 -5.38 -10.15
C LEU A 166 -3.81 -5.58 -8.98
N SER A 167 -4.25 -5.25 -7.76
CA SER A 167 -3.42 -5.45 -6.55
C SER A 167 -2.98 -6.90 -6.37
N THR A 168 -3.77 -7.87 -6.84
CA THR A 168 -3.45 -9.31 -6.80
C THR A 168 -2.31 -9.72 -7.73
N ARG A 169 -1.95 -8.90 -8.72
CA ARG A 169 -0.83 -9.12 -9.64
C ARG A 169 0.44 -8.37 -9.20
N VAL A 170 0.40 -7.69 -8.07
CA VAL A 170 1.56 -6.97 -7.53
C VAL A 170 2.19 -7.80 -6.42
N ALA A 171 3.47 -8.11 -6.55
CA ALA A 171 4.26 -8.79 -5.54
C ALA A 171 4.54 -7.86 -4.35
N ASP A 172 4.51 -8.41 -3.14
CA ASP A 172 4.72 -7.69 -1.87
C ASP A 172 3.88 -6.41 -1.73
N ALA A 173 2.67 -6.44 -2.29
CA ALA A 173 1.75 -5.33 -2.28
C ALA A 173 1.35 -4.96 -0.85
N THR A 174 1.81 -3.80 -0.40
CA THR A 174 1.47 -3.22 0.89
C THR A 174 0.55 -2.05 0.66
N VAL A 175 -0.68 -2.14 1.19
CA VAL A 175 -1.68 -1.08 1.13
C VAL A 175 -2.00 -0.63 2.55
N ARG A 176 -1.70 0.64 2.84
CA ARG A 176 -1.98 1.25 4.13
C ARG A 176 -3.10 2.26 4.00
N PHE A 177 -4.16 2.07 4.77
CA PHE A 177 -5.27 3.00 4.89
C PHE A 177 -5.17 3.71 6.24
N ASP A 178 -4.68 4.94 6.23
CA ASP A 178 -4.67 5.80 7.41
C ASP A 178 -5.88 6.75 7.35
N GLY A 179 -6.75 6.69 8.36
CA GLY A 179 -7.88 7.61 8.48
C GLY A 179 -8.32 7.75 9.93
N LYS A 180 -8.49 8.99 10.40
CA LYS A 180 -9.07 9.25 11.72
C LYS A 180 -10.59 9.17 11.61
N GLY A 181 -11.16 8.01 11.94
CA GLY A 181 -12.61 7.78 11.93
C GLY A 181 -13.08 6.90 13.10
N PRO A 182 -14.32 7.08 13.60
CA PRO A 182 -14.83 6.39 14.79
C PRO A 182 -15.02 4.87 14.63
N LEU A 183 -14.75 4.30 13.45
CA LEU A 183 -14.88 2.86 13.18
C LEU A 183 -13.90 2.00 13.99
N ASN A 184 -12.76 2.54 14.42
CA ASN A 184 -11.79 1.82 15.26
C ASN A 184 -12.14 1.79 16.75
N ALA A 185 -13.18 2.51 17.20
CA ALA A 185 -13.52 2.61 18.62
C ALA A 185 -14.46 1.48 19.12
N LYS A 186 -15.10 0.71 18.23
CA LYS A 186 -16.11 -0.29 18.63
C LYS A 186 -15.57 -1.69 18.94
N GLN A 187 -14.29 -1.99 18.71
CA GLN A 187 -13.75 -3.34 18.87
C GLN A 187 -13.15 -3.62 20.26
N ARG A 188 -13.17 -2.67 21.19
CA ARG A 188 -12.86 -2.96 22.59
C ARG A 188 -14.13 -3.48 23.25
N GLN A 189 -14.22 -4.81 23.43
CA GLN A 189 -15.18 -5.43 24.34
C GLN A 189 -15.18 -4.65 25.66
N GLY A 190 -16.37 -4.21 26.09
CA GLY A 190 -16.51 -3.41 27.31
C GLY A 190 -15.95 -4.18 28.51
N ILE A 191 -15.14 -3.49 29.31
CA ILE A 191 -14.55 -3.98 30.56
C ILE A 191 -15.56 -4.73 31.44
N LEU A 192 -16.85 -4.34 31.41
CA LEU A 192 -17.93 -5.00 32.15
C LEU A 192 -18.10 -6.49 31.81
N THR A 193 -17.95 -6.89 30.55
CA THR A 193 -18.04 -8.32 30.15
C THR A 193 -16.82 -9.13 30.59
N GLN A 194 -15.65 -8.51 30.71
CA GLN A 194 -14.44 -9.18 31.23
C GLN A 194 -14.51 -9.38 32.74
N ILE A 195 -15.08 -8.42 33.48
CA ILE A 195 -15.26 -8.54 34.93
C ILE A 195 -16.29 -9.60 35.28
N PHE A 196 -17.42 -9.66 34.57
CA PHE A 196 -18.48 -10.65 34.85
C PHE A 196 -18.01 -12.10 34.63
N ASN A 197 -17.12 -12.33 33.67
CA ASN A 197 -16.58 -13.66 33.36
C ASN A 197 -15.41 -14.09 34.27
N ILE A 198 -14.88 -13.18 35.12
CA ILE A 198 -13.88 -13.51 36.14
C ILE A 198 -14.54 -13.79 37.49
N LEU A 199 -15.73 -13.21 37.75
CA LEU A 199 -16.36 -13.22 39.07
C LEU A 199 -17.45 -14.29 39.26
N PHE A 200 -17.97 -14.90 38.19
CA PHE A 200 -19.02 -15.92 38.21
C PHE A 200 -18.65 -17.13 37.36
#